data_AF-A0AA41ANU9-F1
#
_entry.id   AF-A0AA41ANU9-F1
#
_cell.length_a   1.000
_cell.length_b   1.000
_cell.length_c   1.000
_cell.angle_alpha   90.00
_cell.angle_beta   90.00
_cell.angle_gamma   90.00
#
_symmetry.space_group_name_H-M   'P 1'
#
loop_
_entity.id
_entity.type
_entity.pdbx_description
1 polymer ?
#
loop_
_entity_poly.entity_id
_entity_poly.type
_entity_poly.pdbx_seq_one_letter_code
_entity_poly.pdbx_strand_id
1 'polypeptide(L)'
;MDDDGNVIERPSCETPLQDAATSVLPAASPLVEGVTGRCFEDGREARAVAGGDGEQAGGVAPHALDPRAAGRLWEYAAGTVGR
;
A
#
# COMPACT_ATOMS: atom_id res chain seq x y z
N MET A 1 5.93 17.21 -11.17
CA MET A 1 7.09 17.94 -11.71
C MET A 1 6.57 19.17 -12.42
N ASP A 2 7.32 20.27 -12.40
CA ASP A 2 7.05 21.40 -13.29
C ASP A 2 7.47 21.06 -14.72
N ASP A 3 7.25 22.00 -15.65
CA ASP A 3 7.57 21.81 -17.06
C ASP A 3 9.10 21.63 -17.32
N ASP A 4 9.93 22.01 -16.34
CA ASP A 4 11.39 21.87 -16.38
C ASP A 4 11.90 20.57 -15.71
N GLY A 5 11.00 19.76 -15.15
CA GLY A 5 11.35 18.49 -14.50
C GLY A 5 11.82 18.63 -13.05
N ASN A 6 11.61 19.75 -12.39
CA ASN A 6 11.87 19.89 -10.95
C ASN A 6 10.73 19.34 -10.11
N VAL A 7 11.05 18.85 -8.90
CA VAL A 7 10.06 18.41 -7.93
C VAL A 7 9.24 19.62 -7.45
N ILE A 8 7.93 19.56 -7.60
CA ILE A 8 7.01 20.55 -7.02
C ILE A 8 6.64 20.05 -5.63
N GLU A 9 7.14 20.70 -4.58
CA GLU A 9 6.72 20.40 -3.22
C GLU A 9 5.29 20.87 -2.99
N ARG A 10 4.41 19.92 -2.65
CA ARG A 10 3.01 20.20 -2.29
C ARG A 10 2.88 19.93 -0.80
N PRO A 11 2.31 20.87 -0.01
CA PRO A 11 2.25 20.73 1.46
C PRO A 11 1.42 19.53 1.94
N SER A 12 0.59 18.93 1.07
CA SER A 12 -0.20 17.73 1.38
C SER A 12 0.42 16.43 0.86
N CYS A 13 1.54 16.49 0.15
CA CYS A 13 2.24 15.31 -0.35
C CYS A 13 3.37 14.93 0.62
N GLU A 14 3.57 13.63 0.81
CA GLU A 14 4.74 13.13 1.50
C GLU A 14 6.01 13.48 0.72
N THR A 15 7.13 13.61 1.44
CA THR A 15 8.44 13.75 0.81
C THR A 15 8.88 12.41 0.23
N PRO A 16 9.75 12.40 -0.81
CA PRO A 16 10.29 11.15 -1.35
C PRO A 16 10.95 10.23 -0.31
N LEU A 17 11.56 10.81 0.73
CA LEU A 17 12.16 10.05 1.83
C LEU A 17 11.09 9.38 2.70
N GLN A 18 9.98 10.06 2.98
CA GLN A 18 8.86 9.49 3.74
C GLN A 18 8.19 8.36 2.97
N ASP A 19 7.90 8.56 1.68
CA ASP A 19 7.38 7.53 0.78
C ASP A 19 8.29 6.29 0.78
N ALA A 20 9.60 6.50 0.60
CA ALA A 20 10.56 5.41 0.58
C ALA A 20 10.57 4.64 1.92
N ALA A 21 10.49 5.33 3.05
CA ALA A 21 10.49 4.72 4.37
C ALA A 21 9.34 3.70 4.55
N THR A 22 8.15 3.98 4.00
CA THR A 22 6.99 3.06 4.05
C THR A 22 7.28 1.72 3.38
N SER A 23 8.09 1.69 2.31
CA SER A 23 8.49 0.45 1.63
C SER A 23 9.74 -0.21 2.23
N VAL A 24 10.70 0.60 2.69
CA VAL A 24 11.98 0.11 3.24
C VAL A 24 11.78 -0.54 4.60
N LEU A 25 10.89 -0.01 5.44
CA LEU A 25 10.61 -0.58 6.76
C LEU A 25 10.19 -2.06 6.69
N PRO A 26 9.14 -2.45 5.94
CA PRO A 26 8.73 -3.85 5.87
C PRO A 26 9.74 -4.73 5.11
N ALA A 27 10.56 -4.16 4.24
CA ALA A 27 11.54 -4.90 3.45
C ALA A 27 12.84 -5.21 4.21
N ALA A 28 13.25 -4.35 5.15
CA ALA A 28 14.60 -4.39 5.71
C ALA A 28 14.68 -4.24 7.24
N SER A 29 13.59 -3.89 7.93
CA SER A 29 13.62 -3.67 9.38
C SER A 29 13.46 -4.98 10.17
N PRO A 30 14.34 -5.29 11.15
CA PRO A 30 14.14 -6.41 12.06
C PRO A 30 12.85 -6.32 12.89
N LEU A 31 12.26 -5.12 13.02
CA LEU A 31 11.02 -4.91 13.77
C LEU A 31 9.81 -5.67 13.20
N VAL A 32 9.89 -6.08 11.93
CA VAL A 32 8.83 -6.83 11.24
C VAL A 32 9.27 -8.24 10.85
N GLU A 33 10.35 -8.75 11.44
CA GLU A 33 10.84 -10.09 11.12
C GLU A 33 9.74 -11.14 11.35
N GLY A 34 9.46 -11.94 10.32
CA GLY A 34 8.39 -12.95 10.33
C GLY A 34 6.96 -12.42 10.12
N VAL A 35 6.76 -11.11 10.02
CA VAL A 35 5.45 -10.52 9.71
C VAL A 35 5.18 -10.63 8.22
N THR A 36 4.03 -11.21 7.84
CA THR A 36 3.60 -11.36 6.44
C THR A 36 2.15 -10.94 6.27
N GLY A 37 1.76 -10.56 5.05
CA GLY A 37 0.36 -10.26 4.69
C GLY A 37 -0.21 -8.99 5.32
N ARG A 38 0.62 -8.11 5.89
CA ARG A 38 0.20 -6.83 6.48
C ARG A 38 0.41 -5.68 5.48
N CYS A 39 -0.57 -4.78 5.40
CA CYS A 39 -0.47 -3.55 4.63
C CYS A 39 0.17 -2.46 5.50
N PHE A 40 1.03 -1.62 4.92
CA PHE A 40 1.66 -0.51 5.61
C PHE A 40 1.35 0.81 4.91
N GLU A 41 1.16 1.86 5.70
CA GLU A 41 0.91 3.25 5.29
C GLU A 41 1.64 4.16 6.30
N ASP A 42 2.29 5.22 5.83
CA ASP A 42 3.05 6.18 6.65
C ASP A 42 4.01 5.50 7.66
N GLY A 43 4.73 4.46 7.21
CA GLY A 43 5.65 3.68 8.03
C GLY A 43 5.02 2.86 9.17
N ARG A 44 3.71 2.59 9.12
CA ARG A 44 2.96 1.85 10.16
C ARG A 44 2.02 0.83 9.53
N GLU A 45 1.63 -0.20 10.29
CA GLU A 45 0.59 -1.13 9.84
C GLU A 45 -0.74 -0.37 9.63
N ALA A 46 -1.31 -0.51 8.44
CA ALA A 46 -2.51 0.20 8.03
C ALA A 46 -3.74 -0.33 8.79
N ARG A 47 -4.57 0.58 9.30
CA ARG A 47 -5.83 0.23 9.94
C ARG A 47 -6.87 -0.18 8.90
N ALA A 48 -7.69 -1.19 9.20
CA ALA A 48 -8.87 -1.48 8.40
C ALA A 48 -9.93 -0.37 8.55
N VAL A 49 -10.33 0.24 7.44
CA VAL A 49 -11.39 1.27 7.40
C VAL A 49 -12.78 0.62 7.40
N ALA A 50 -13.79 1.30 7.95
CA ALA A 50 -15.15 0.80 7.88
C ALA A 50 -15.68 0.96 6.44
N GLY A 51 -16.44 -0.02 5.95
CA GLY A 51 -17.03 0.06 4.61
C GLY A 51 -17.97 1.26 4.51
N GLY A 52 -17.65 2.20 3.63
CA GLY A 52 -18.44 3.42 3.40
C GLY A 52 -17.71 4.72 3.74
N ASP A 53 -16.62 4.64 4.51
CA ASP A 53 -15.68 5.75 4.67
C ASP A 53 -14.90 5.80 3.34
N GLY A 54 -15.17 6.79 2.50
CA GLY A 54 -14.52 6.90 1.19
C GLY A 54 -12.99 6.79 1.30
N GLU A 55 -12.33 6.39 0.21
CA GLU A 55 -10.88 6.18 0.03
C GLU A 55 -9.97 7.36 0.48
N GLN A 56 -10.56 8.44 0.99
CA GLN A 56 -9.95 9.70 1.39
C GLN A 56 -9.33 9.69 2.80
N ALA A 57 -9.57 8.65 3.61
CA ALA A 57 -9.13 8.63 5.02
C ALA A 57 -7.79 7.90 5.28
N GLY A 58 -7.20 7.27 4.25
CA GLY A 58 -6.07 6.34 4.44
C GLY A 58 -6.51 5.00 5.04
N GLY A 59 -5.63 4.01 5.03
CA GLY A 59 -5.87 2.67 5.57
C GLY A 59 -6.27 1.62 4.53
N VAL A 60 -6.57 0.41 5.01
CA VAL A 60 -6.86 -0.75 4.16
C VAL A 60 -8.35 -1.07 4.11
N ALA A 61 -8.88 -1.20 2.90
CA ALA A 61 -10.28 -1.57 2.72
C ALA A 61 -10.53 -3.02 3.22
N PRO A 62 -11.67 -3.32 3.88
CA PRO A 62 -11.93 -4.65 4.43
C PRO A 62 -11.86 -5.78 3.39
N HIS A 63 -12.26 -5.51 2.15
CA HIS A 63 -12.23 -6.50 1.08
C HIS A 63 -10.79 -6.83 0.62
N ALA A 64 -9.83 -5.92 0.81
CA ALA A 64 -8.42 -6.16 0.48
C ALA A 64 -7.77 -7.17 1.45
N LEU A 65 -8.37 -7.38 2.63
CA LEU A 65 -7.94 -8.37 3.62
C LEU A 65 -8.67 -9.72 3.50
N ASP A 66 -9.59 -9.89 2.53
CA ASP A 66 -10.31 -11.17 2.34
C ASP A 66 -9.44 -12.17 1.55
N PRO A 67 -8.95 -13.26 2.17
CA PRO A 67 -8.13 -14.25 1.49
C PRO A 67 -8.90 -15.03 0.41
N ARG A 68 -10.23 -15.15 0.52
CA ARG A 68 -11.05 -15.79 -0.52
C ARG A 68 -11.17 -14.89 -1.74
N ALA A 69 -11.33 -13.58 -1.56
CA ALA A 69 -11.31 -12.63 -2.66
C ALA A 69 -9.95 -12.62 -3.37
N ALA A 70 -8.85 -12.59 -2.60
CA ALA A 70 -7.50 -12.66 -3.12
C ALA A 70 -7.26 -13.95 -3.94
N GLY A 71 -7.69 -15.11 -3.44
CA GLY A 71 -7.57 -16.38 -4.16
C GLY A 71 -8.33 -16.39 -5.50
N ARG A 72 -9.56 -15.85 -5.54
CA ARG A 72 -10.31 -15.72 -6.81
C ARG A 72 -9.61 -14.79 -7.79
N LEU A 73 -9.08 -13.67 -7.31
CA LEU A 73 -8.36 -12.70 -8.15
C LEU A 73 -7.09 -13.32 -8.74
N TRP A 74 -6.36 -14.11 -7.96
CA TRP A 74 -5.17 -14.82 -8.40
C TRP A 74 -5.46 -15.81 -9.53
N GLU A 75 -6.45 -16.69 -9.36
CA GLU A 75 -6.86 -17.65 -10.40
C GLU A 75 -7.26 -16.95 -11.70
N TYR A 76 -8.01 -15.85 -11.58
CA TYR A 76 -8.40 -15.03 -12.73
C TYR A 76 -7.18 -14.45 -13.44
N ALA A 77 -6.29 -13.77 -12.71
CA ALA A 77 -5.10 -13.13 -13.28
C ALA A 77 -4.13 -14.15 -13.91
N ALA A 78 -3.92 -15.29 -13.26
CA ALA A 78 -3.09 -16.36 -13.81
C ALA A 78 -3.65 -16.91 -15.13
N GLY A 79 -4.98 -16.93 -15.28
CA GLY A 79 -5.65 -17.32 -16.53
C GLY A 79 -5.55 -16.28 -17.65
N THR A 80 -5.34 -14.99 -17.34
CA THR A 80 -5.30 -13.91 -18.34
C THR A 80 -3.90 -13.60 -18.85
N VAL A 81 -2.85 -13.80 -18.05
CA VAL A 81 -1.47 -13.45 -18.43
C VAL A 81 -0.91 -14.33 -19.55
N GLY A 82 -1.56 -15.46 -19.88
CA GLY A 82 -1.09 -16.39 -20.89
C GLY A 82 0.18 -17.10 -20.43
N ARG A 83 0.29 -18.40 -20.71
CA ARG A 83 1.54 -19.13 -20.58
C ARG A 83 2.22 -19.24 -21.93
#